data_AF-A0A7X6A9D8-F1
#
_entry.id   AF-A0A7X6A9D8-F1
#
_cell.length_a   1.000
_cell.length_b   1.000
_cell.length_c   1.000
_cell.angle_alpha   90.00
_cell.angle_beta   90.00
_cell.angle_gamma   90.00
#
_symmetry.space_group_name_H-M   'P 1'
#
loop_
_entity.id
_entity.type
_entity.pdbx_description
1 polymer ?
#
loop_
_entity_poly.entity_id
_entity_poly.type
_entity_poly.pdbx_seq_one_letter_code
_entity_poly.pdbx_strand_id
1 'polypeptide(L)'
;MKVSPHAWPFAASALVAALVPGAWVHWSAALPAIVFLLFTLWFFRDPERDVPQDAGLLVSPADGTIIGARPDRISIFMNVFNVHVCRAPAAGKVRSVVHHPGRFLAAWRDEAPEQNERVVVDLDVEDGSLRFTL
;
A
#
# COMPACT_ATOMS: atom_id res chain seq x y z
N MET A 1 3.77 -16.89 -1.71
CA MET A 1 3.24 -15.50 -1.62
C MET A 1 3.45 -15.03 -0.20
N LYS A 2 4.26 -13.99 0.02
CA LYS A 2 4.45 -13.41 1.37
C LYS A 2 3.23 -12.55 1.69
N VAL A 3 2.97 -12.34 2.97
CA VAL A 3 1.90 -11.45 3.47
C VAL A 3 2.56 -10.45 4.40
N SER A 4 2.17 -9.19 4.29
CA SER A 4 2.68 -8.14 5.18
C SER A 4 2.41 -8.50 6.64
N PRO A 5 3.38 -8.33 7.56
CA PRO A 5 3.17 -8.56 8.99
C PRO A 5 1.99 -7.75 9.57
N HIS A 6 1.67 -6.61 8.96
CA HIS A 6 0.55 -5.76 9.36
C HIS A 6 -0.83 -6.38 9.06
N ALA A 7 -0.91 -7.46 8.28
CA ALA A 7 -2.16 -8.16 8.01
C ALA A 7 -2.69 -8.93 9.24
N TRP A 8 -1.80 -9.41 10.11
CA TRP A 8 -2.15 -10.39 11.14
C TRP A 8 -3.16 -9.89 12.18
N PRO A 9 -3.11 -8.64 12.67
CA PRO A 9 -4.15 -8.11 13.55
C PRO A 9 -5.55 -8.10 12.89
N PHE A 10 -5.64 -7.74 11.61
CA PHE A 10 -6.90 -7.73 10.87
C PHE A 10 -7.39 -9.15 10.57
N ALA A 11 -6.50 -10.04 10.17
CA ALA A 11 -6.82 -11.44 9.92
C ALA A 11 -7.29 -12.15 11.20
N ALA A 12 -6.63 -11.91 12.34
CA ALA A 12 -7.05 -12.45 13.63
C ALA A 12 -8.45 -11.94 14.02
N SER A 13 -8.71 -10.65 13.83
CA SER A 13 -10.03 -10.06 14.09
C SER A 13 -11.12 -10.66 13.20
N ALA A 14 -10.83 -10.85 11.91
CA ALA A 14 -11.74 -11.51 10.96
C ALA A 14 -12.00 -12.98 11.33
N LEU A 15 -10.99 -13.70 11.80
CA LEU A 15 -11.12 -15.08 12.25
C LEU A 15 -12.02 -15.20 13.48
N VAL A 16 -11.82 -14.34 14.49
CA VAL A 16 -12.70 -14.31 15.68
C VAL A 16 -14.14 -14.01 15.27
N ALA A 17 -14.34 -13.05 14.37
CA ALA A 17 -15.65 -12.71 13.82
C ALA A 17 -16.30 -13.83 13.00
N ALA A 18 -15.52 -14.78 12.46
CA ALA A 18 -16.05 -15.97 11.78
C ALA A 18 -16.47 -17.06 12.77
N LEU A 19 -15.68 -17.27 13.83
CA LEU A 19 -15.90 -18.35 14.79
C LEU A 19 -17.10 -18.10 15.72
N VAL A 20 -17.35 -16.84 16.13
CA VAL A 20 -18.46 -16.52 17.06
C VAL A 20 -19.84 -16.77 16.43
N PRO A 21 -20.19 -16.23 15.25
CA PRO A 21 -21.49 -16.54 14.64
C PRO A 21 -21.60 -17.99 14.17
N GLY A 22 -20.50 -18.58 13.71
CA GLY A 22 -20.46 -19.97 13.25
C GLY A 22 -20.76 -20.99 14.34
N ALA A 23 -20.33 -20.71 15.58
CA ALA A 23 -20.56 -21.58 16.73
C ALA A 23 -21.93 -21.36 17.41
N TRP A 24 -22.49 -20.15 17.34
CA TRP A 24 -23.68 -19.77 18.13
C TRP A 24 -24.99 -19.63 17.31
N VAL A 25 -24.90 -19.54 15.97
CA VAL A 25 -26.07 -19.37 15.09
C VAL A 25 -26.16 -20.52 14.09
N HIS A 26 -25.25 -20.54 13.12
CA HIS A 26 -25.12 -21.57 12.09
C HIS A 26 -23.82 -21.31 11.33
N TRP A 27 -23.18 -22.35 10.80
CA TRP A 27 -21.90 -22.18 10.08
C TRP A 27 -22.00 -21.26 8.86
N SER A 28 -23.17 -21.16 8.22
CA SER A 28 -23.40 -20.21 7.13
C SER A 28 -23.29 -18.74 7.55
N ALA A 29 -23.52 -18.41 8.82
CA ALA A 29 -23.36 -17.05 9.34
C ALA A 29 -21.89 -16.60 9.37
N ALA A 30 -20.94 -17.54 9.29
CA ALA A 30 -19.51 -17.23 9.22
C ALA A 30 -19.05 -16.79 7.82
N LEU A 31 -19.86 -17.01 6.77
CA LEU A 31 -19.46 -16.80 5.38
C LEU A 31 -18.93 -15.37 5.11
N PRO A 32 -19.60 -14.28 5.54
CA PRO A 32 -19.09 -12.92 5.30
C PRO A 32 -17.73 -12.68 5.96
N ALA A 33 -17.55 -13.19 7.19
CA ALA A 33 -16.29 -13.04 7.93
C ALA A 33 -15.16 -13.86 7.29
N ILE A 34 -15.46 -15.06 6.76
CA ILE A 34 -14.51 -15.87 5.98
C ILE A 34 -14.10 -15.14 4.70
N VAL A 35 -15.06 -14.57 3.96
CA VAL A 35 -14.76 -13.78 2.75
C VAL A 35 -13.87 -12.59 3.10
N PHE A 36 -14.19 -11.88 4.19
CA PHE A 36 -13.38 -10.76 4.66
C PHE A 36 -11.98 -11.18 5.11
N LEU A 37 -11.83 -12.33 5.76
CA LEU A 37 -10.53 -12.91 6.12
C LEU A 37 -9.69 -13.19 4.86
N LEU A 38 -10.27 -13.88 3.88
CA LEU A 38 -9.59 -14.18 2.62
C LEU A 38 -9.21 -12.89 1.87
N PHE A 39 -10.12 -11.93 1.82
CA PHE A 39 -9.86 -10.61 1.25
C PHE A 39 -8.71 -9.89 1.98
N THR A 40 -8.68 -9.91 3.31
CA THR A 40 -7.60 -9.31 4.10
C THR A 40 -6.25 -9.91 3.73
N LEU A 41 -6.14 -11.24 3.72
CA LEU A 41 -4.90 -11.92 3.36
C LEU A 41 -4.46 -11.60 1.92
N TRP A 42 -5.43 -11.46 1.01
CA TRP A 42 -5.18 -11.10 -0.38
C TRP A 42 -4.81 -9.62 -0.57
N PHE A 43 -5.42 -8.71 0.18
CA PHE A 43 -5.16 -7.26 0.12
C PHE A 43 -3.75 -6.93 0.63
N PHE A 44 -3.33 -7.55 1.73
CA PHE A 44 -1.99 -7.39 2.32
C PHE A 44 -0.93 -8.32 1.72
N ARG A 45 -1.20 -8.93 0.56
CA ARG A 45 -0.23 -9.78 -0.13
C ARG A 45 1.02 -8.98 -0.49
N ASP A 46 2.17 -9.63 -0.39
CA ASP A 46 3.47 -9.09 -0.78
C ASP A 46 4.16 -10.07 -1.75
N PRO A 47 3.85 -10.02 -3.05
CA PRO A 47 4.48 -10.89 -4.03
C PRO A 47 5.94 -10.50 -4.26
N GLU A 48 6.77 -11.49 -4.59
CA GLU A 48 8.11 -11.22 -5.09
C GLU A 48 8.02 -10.57 -6.47
N ARG A 49 8.93 -9.64 -6.76
CA ARG A 49 8.98 -8.90 -8.02
C ARG A 49 10.38 -9.03 -8.60
N ASP A 50 10.45 -9.35 -9.88
CA ASP A 50 11.68 -9.23 -10.64
C ASP A 50 11.86 -7.75 -11.01
N VAL A 51 12.82 -7.11 -10.34
CA VAL A 51 13.10 -5.68 -10.51
C VAL A 51 14.40 -5.54 -11.31
N PRO A 52 14.42 -4.77 -12.42
CA PRO A 52 15.65 -4.44 -13.13
C PRO A 52 16.72 -3.89 -12.19
N GLN A 53 17.98 -4.31 -12.36
CA GLN A 53 19.09 -3.96 -11.47
C GLN A 53 20.10 -3.01 -12.12
N ASP A 54 19.83 -2.51 -13.34
CA ASP A 54 20.76 -1.61 -14.02
C ASP A 54 20.89 -0.28 -13.27
N ALA A 55 22.12 0.26 -13.24
CA ALA A 55 22.41 1.52 -12.59
C ALA A 55 21.64 2.68 -13.25
N GLY A 56 21.18 3.64 -12.44
CA GLY A 56 20.44 4.80 -12.91
C GLY A 56 18.96 4.54 -13.27
N LEU A 57 18.44 3.32 -13.11
CA LEU A 57 17.02 3.05 -13.36
C LEU A 57 16.13 3.51 -12.19
N LEU A 58 15.08 4.25 -12.54
CA LEU A 58 13.91 4.47 -11.68
C LEU A 58 12.84 3.43 -11.99
N VAL A 59 12.38 2.73 -10.97
CA VAL A 59 11.33 1.71 -11.09
C VAL A 59 10.04 2.18 -10.41
N SER A 60 8.90 1.61 -10.82
CA SER A 60 7.63 1.94 -10.18
C SER A 60 7.64 1.52 -8.71
N PRO A 61 7.37 2.45 -7.77
CA PRO A 61 7.38 2.14 -6.34
C PRO A 61 6.17 1.30 -5.90
N ALA A 62 5.08 1.32 -6.66
CA ALA A 62 3.81 0.70 -6.29
C ALA A 62 3.10 0.09 -7.52
N ASP A 63 2.18 -0.84 -7.26
CA ASP A 63 1.23 -1.29 -8.29
C ASP A 63 0.07 -0.31 -8.35
N GLY A 64 -0.35 0.06 -9.55
CA GLY A 64 -1.47 0.96 -9.72
C GLY A 64 -1.59 1.53 -11.11
N THR A 65 -2.41 2.56 -11.23
CA THR A 65 -2.62 3.28 -12.49
C THR A 65 -2.00 4.67 -12.37
N ILE A 66 -1.28 5.10 -13.41
CA ILE A 66 -0.80 6.48 -13.47
C ILE A 66 -2.01 7.41 -13.67
N ILE A 67 -2.25 8.29 -12.70
CA ILE A 67 -3.32 9.30 -12.73
C ILE A 67 -2.79 10.71 -13.02
N GLY A 68 -1.47 10.89 -13.00
CA GLY A 68 -0.82 12.13 -13.37
C GLY A 68 0.64 11.90 -13.74
N ALA A 69 1.08 12.53 -14.82
CA ALA A 69 2.47 12.51 -15.26
C ALA A 69 2.90 13.94 -15.61
N ARG A 70 3.84 14.45 -14.84
CA ARG A 70 4.50 15.75 -15.03
C ARG A 70 6.00 15.53 -15.18
N PRO A 71 6.74 16.49 -15.77
CA PRO A 71 8.19 16.36 -15.96
C PRO A 71 8.97 16.01 -14.68
N ASP A 72 8.47 16.44 -13.52
CA ASP A 72 9.10 16.29 -12.21
C ASP A 72 8.35 15.33 -11.27
N ARG A 73 7.21 14.77 -11.69
CA ARG A 73 6.33 13.98 -10.80
C ARG A 73 5.44 12.99 -11.53
N ILE A 74 5.45 11.76 -11.05
CA ILE A 74 4.47 10.72 -11.40
C ILE A 74 3.55 10.49 -10.20
N SER A 75 2.24 10.46 -10.45
CA SER A 75 1.20 10.15 -9.48
C SER A 75 0.56 8.81 -9.82
N ILE A 76 0.64 7.85 -8.90
CA ILE A 76 0.13 6.49 -9.07
C ILE A 76 -1.01 6.29 -8.09
N PHE A 77 -2.17 5.86 -8.60
CA PHE A 77 -3.32 5.49 -7.80
C PHE A 77 -3.38 3.98 -7.61
N MET A 78 -3.44 3.56 -6.35
CA MET A 78 -3.58 2.16 -5.95
C MET A 78 -5.05 1.90 -5.63
N ASN A 79 -5.72 1.13 -6.47
CA ASN A 79 -7.07 0.66 -6.18
C ASN A 79 -7.04 -0.53 -5.22
N VAL A 80 -8.21 -0.92 -4.71
CA VAL A 80 -8.38 -2.04 -3.75
C VAL A 80 -7.80 -3.37 -4.23
N PHE A 81 -7.61 -3.54 -5.54
CA PHE A 81 -7.07 -4.76 -6.12
C PHE A 81 -5.55 -4.75 -6.29
N ASN A 82 -4.89 -3.61 -6.13
CA ASN A 82 -3.45 -3.49 -6.21
C ASN A 82 -2.75 -4.00 -4.94
N VAL A 83 -1.45 -4.28 -5.04
CA VAL A 83 -0.61 -4.62 -3.89
C VAL A 83 -0.31 -3.35 -3.10
N HIS A 84 -0.81 -3.23 -1.87
CA HIS A 84 -0.65 -2.05 -1.01
C HIS A 84 0.69 -2.04 -0.25
N VAL A 85 1.76 -2.42 -0.95
CA VAL A 85 3.14 -2.36 -0.46
C VAL A 85 3.94 -1.47 -1.39
N CYS A 86 4.34 -0.32 -0.87
CA CYS A 86 5.20 0.62 -1.56
C CYS A 86 6.68 0.30 -1.29
N ARG A 87 7.50 0.37 -2.34
CA ARG A 87 8.95 0.15 -2.29
C ARG A 87 9.68 1.40 -2.73
N ALA A 88 10.95 1.52 -2.34
CA ALA A 88 11.79 2.60 -2.84
C ALA A 88 11.94 2.48 -4.38
N PRO A 89 11.71 3.56 -5.13
CA PRO A 89 11.81 3.56 -6.59
C PRO A 89 13.24 3.54 -7.15
N ALA A 90 14.25 3.75 -6.29
CA ALA A 90 15.67 3.64 -6.62
C ALA A 90 16.49 3.28 -5.37
N ALA A 91 17.70 2.77 -5.60
CA ALA A 91 18.71 2.65 -4.55
C ALA A 91 19.19 4.05 -4.13
N GLY A 92 19.30 4.26 -2.82
CA GLY A 92 19.71 5.54 -2.27
C GLY A 92 19.70 5.54 -0.74
N LYS A 93 20.20 6.62 -0.16
CA LYS A 93 20.19 6.83 1.29
C LYS A 93 18.97 7.64 1.68
N VAL A 94 18.21 7.16 2.68
CA VAL A 94 17.12 7.94 3.26
C VAL A 94 17.70 9.17 3.95
N ARG A 95 17.33 10.35 3.46
CA ARG A 95 17.72 11.65 4.01
C ARG A 95 16.71 12.14 5.04
N SER A 96 15.43 11.99 4.75
CA SER A 96 14.36 12.43 5.63
C SER A 96 13.13 11.52 5.51
N VAL A 97 12.35 11.43 6.60
CA VAL A 97 11.01 10.86 6.61
C VAL A 97 10.14 11.82 7.43
N VAL A 98 9.16 12.44 6.79
CA VAL A 98 8.31 13.44 7.40
C VAL A 98 6.86 13.00 7.27
N HIS A 99 6.20 12.82 8.41
CA HIS A 99 4.77 12.56 8.49
C HIS A 99 4.01 13.88 8.50
N HIS A 100 2.99 13.97 7.64
CA HIS A 100 2.09 15.11 7.57
C HIS A 100 0.68 14.63 7.95
N PRO A 101 0.19 14.94 9.16
CA PRO A 101 -1.17 14.62 9.54
C PRO A 101 -2.16 15.40 8.66
N GLY A 102 -3.26 14.76 8.30
CA GLY A 102 -4.23 15.32 7.35
C GLY A 102 -5.59 14.64 7.42
N ARG A 103 -6.34 14.74 6.32
CA ARG A 103 -7.69 14.18 6.15
C ARG A 103 -7.62 12.79 5.48
N PHE A 104 -8.79 12.18 5.32
CA PHE A 104 -8.96 10.88 4.64
C PHE A 104 -9.98 11.01 3.51
N LEU A 105 -9.74 11.97 2.61
CA LEU A 105 -10.54 12.12 1.40
C LEU A 105 -10.27 10.94 0.47
N ALA A 106 -11.26 10.60 -0.35
CA ALA A 106 -11.08 9.61 -1.39
C ALA A 106 -9.91 10.00 -2.31
N ALA A 107 -8.94 9.09 -2.49
CA ALA A 107 -7.64 9.42 -3.09
C ALA A 107 -7.69 9.81 -4.59
N TRP A 108 -8.85 9.66 -5.25
CA TRP A 108 -9.07 10.15 -6.61
C TRP A 108 -9.60 11.60 -6.69
N ARG A 109 -9.81 12.27 -5.55
CA ARG A 109 -10.20 13.68 -5.52
C ARG A 109 -8.98 14.57 -5.75
N ASP A 110 -9.17 15.66 -6.48
CA ASP A 110 -8.09 16.61 -6.80
C ASP A 110 -7.44 17.22 -5.56
N GLU A 111 -8.20 17.42 -4.48
CA GLU A 111 -7.68 17.99 -3.23
C GLU A 111 -6.95 16.96 -2.34
N ALA A 112 -7.12 15.66 -2.62
CA ALA A 112 -6.62 14.59 -1.76
C ALA A 112 -5.09 14.62 -1.57
N PRO A 113 -4.24 14.84 -2.60
CA PRO A 113 -2.79 14.80 -2.43
C PRO A 113 -2.25 15.83 -1.42
N GLU A 114 -2.91 16.99 -1.30
CA GLU A 114 -2.46 18.08 -0.44
C GLU A 114 -3.10 18.05 0.94
N GLN A 115 -4.36 17.62 1.03
CA GLN A 115 -5.12 17.58 2.29
C GLN A 115 -5.02 16.26 3.04
N ASN A 116 -4.76 15.15 2.35
CA ASN A 116 -4.72 13.86 3.02
C ASN A 116 -3.48 13.71 3.88
N GLU A 117 -3.63 12.88 4.91
CA GLU A 117 -2.50 12.35 5.65
C GLU A 117 -1.53 11.65 4.69
N ARG A 118 -0.25 11.98 4.81
CA ARG A 118 0.79 11.45 3.93
C ARG A 118 2.14 11.36 4.63
N VAL A 119 3.02 10.51 4.11
CA VAL A 119 4.42 10.43 4.51
C VAL A 119 5.29 10.82 3.32
N VAL A 120 6.17 11.79 3.52
CA VAL A 120 7.15 12.21 2.52
C VAL A 120 8.51 11.65 2.90
N VAL A 121 9.15 10.95 1.98
CA VAL A 121 10.49 10.37 2.11
C VAL A 121 11.39 11.04 1.08
N ASP A 122 12.45 11.71 1.54
CA ASP A 122 13.50 12.22 0.66
C ASP A 122 14.67 11.23 0.63
N LEU A 123 15.13 10.87 -0.57
CA LEU A 123 16.22 9.96 -0.85
C LEU A 123 17.37 10.72 -1.53
N ASP A 124 18.60 10.51 -1.06
CA ASP A 124 19.80 10.87 -1.80
C ASP A 124 20.16 9.67 -2.69
N VAL A 125 20.11 9.86 -4.00
CA VAL A 125 20.42 8.84 -5.03
C VAL A 125 21.68 9.24 -5.79
N GLU A 126 22.26 8.32 -6.57
CA GLU A 126 23.54 8.58 -7.27
C GLU A 126 23.50 9.85 -8.14
N ASP A 127 22.40 10.08 -8.85
CA ASP A 127 22.21 11.21 -9.78
C ASP A 127 21.41 12.40 -9.18
N GLY A 128 21.34 12.52 -7.85
CA GLY A 128 20.73 13.68 -7.19
C GLY A 128 19.81 13.33 -6.03
N SER A 129 18.62 13.95 -6.00
CA SER A 129 17.64 13.72 -4.94
C SER A 129 16.29 13.30 -5.51
N LEU A 130 15.63 12.40 -4.79
CA LEU A 130 14.34 11.86 -5.17
C LEU A 130 13.37 11.98 -4.00
N ARG A 131 12.18 12.52 -4.28
CA ARG A 131 11.10 12.59 -3.31
C ARG A 131 10.06 11.52 -3.60
N PHE A 132 9.73 10.74 -2.59
CA PHE A 132 8.71 9.71 -2.64
C PHE A 132 7.62 10.00 -1.60
N THR A 133 6.37 10.09 -2.03
CA THR A 133 5.23 10.41 -1.16
C THR A 133 4.28 9.22 -1.10
N LEU A 134 3.89 8.86 0.13
CA LEU A 134 3.00 7.76 0.49
C LEU A 134 1.71 8.30 1.10
#